data_AF-A0A949HYL9-F1
#
_entry.id   AF-A0A949HYL9-F1
#
_cell.length_a   1.000
_cell.length_b   1.000
_cell.length_c   1.000
_cell.angle_alpha   90.00
_cell.angle_beta   90.00
_cell.angle_gamma   90.00
#
_symmetry.space_group_name_H-M   'P 1'
#
loop_
_entity.id
_entity.type
_entity.pdbx_description
1 polymer ?
#
loop_
_entity_poly.entity_id
_entity_poly.type
_entity_poly.pdbx_seq_one_letter_code
_entity_poly.pdbx_strand_id
1 'polypeptide(L)'
;QNTVDAGGRVRCRFLRNAVLKRGEILTQSCVIGVVPPGQLRRGFLTYLERERARPYQPFLHYNSWYDIAWADRKYTAAEALKAINQIGRELVEQRGVKLDSFLFDDGWDDNRTLWKFNGGFPDGFAPLRVAAARYHAGIGVWLSPFGGYGQAKEQRLKYGSKFGFETNAYGFSLAGPRYYARFRDICLEMIRKYGVNTFKFDGLAAGARAGESGLTRDGDAMLQLIGDLRAAEPDLYINQTTGTWPSPFWLLYVDSTWRGGNDHWFAGKGSWCQQWMTYRDGQTYHNVVQRAPLYPLNSLMLHGVIYATNAEHLNAISDADFADQVREFFGNGTQLQELYITPGLLDTRNWDDLAEAAKWSRANADVLVDTHWVGGDPAKDEVYGWASWSPHKAILVLRNPGDQPATFTADVKELFQLPPRARTRYLMRSPWKSDLHRPPVKLRAGRPHTFALQPFEVLVLEAK
;
A
#
# COMPACT_ATOMS: atom_id res chain seq x y z
N GLN A 1 3.97 29.06 0.69
CA GLN A 1 3.27 30.17 0.01
C GLN A 1 3.64 30.16 -1.46
N ASN A 2 2.64 30.02 -2.33
CA ASN A 2 2.82 30.09 -3.78
C ASN A 2 2.18 31.40 -4.26
N THR A 3 2.91 32.22 -5.01
CA THR A 3 2.40 33.49 -5.54
C THR A 3 2.72 33.59 -7.02
N VAL A 4 1.78 34.14 -7.79
CA VAL A 4 2.03 34.59 -9.17
C VAL A 4 1.89 36.11 -9.13
N ASP A 5 2.93 36.84 -9.51
CA ASP A 5 2.83 38.30 -9.61
C ASP A 5 2.23 38.75 -10.95
N ALA A 6 1.91 40.03 -11.06
CA ALA A 6 1.29 40.62 -12.25
C ALA A 6 2.15 40.51 -13.53
N GLY A 7 3.45 40.25 -13.40
CA GLY A 7 4.36 39.98 -14.52
C GLY A 7 4.42 38.50 -14.91
N GLY A 8 3.57 37.65 -14.33
CA GLY A 8 3.54 36.21 -14.59
C GLY A 8 4.66 35.42 -13.88
N ARG A 9 5.41 36.04 -12.96
CA ARG A 9 6.45 35.33 -12.22
C ARG A 9 5.81 34.46 -11.15
N VAL A 10 6.01 33.15 -11.29
CA VAL A 10 5.62 32.16 -10.29
C VAL A 10 6.72 32.06 -9.23
N ARG A 11 6.33 32.13 -7.95
CA ARG A 11 7.21 31.90 -6.80
C ARG A 11 6.57 30.86 -5.90
N CYS A 12 7.24 29.73 -5.73
CA CYS A 12 6.84 28.68 -4.80
C CYS A 12 7.80 28.71 -3.60
N ARG A 13 7.25 28.80 -2.38
CA ARG A 13 8.02 28.77 -1.13
C ARG A 13 7.45 27.71 -0.20
N PHE A 14 8.31 26.87 0.35
CA PHE A 14 7.97 25.96 1.44
C PHE A 14 8.82 26.31 2.66
N LEU A 15 8.18 26.43 3.83
CA LEU A 15 8.90 26.70 5.07
C LEU A 15 9.53 25.38 5.56
N ARG A 16 10.85 25.35 5.69
CA ARG A 16 11.55 24.23 6.33
C ARG A 16 11.68 24.50 7.83
N ASN A 17 10.98 23.74 8.66
CA ASN A 17 11.02 23.89 10.12
C ASN A 17 12.20 23.15 10.77
N ALA A 18 13.40 23.31 10.20
CA ALA A 18 14.64 22.76 10.72
C ALA A 18 15.81 23.71 10.45
N VAL A 19 16.48 24.11 11.52
CA VAL A 19 17.66 25.00 11.48
C VAL A 19 18.81 24.28 10.80
N LEU A 20 19.39 24.84 9.74
CA LEU A 20 20.65 24.35 9.16
C LEU A 20 21.81 24.74 10.08
N LYS A 21 22.50 23.77 10.67
CA LYS A 21 23.62 24.04 11.60
C LYS A 21 24.89 24.41 10.83
N ARG A 22 25.83 25.09 11.50
CA ARG A 22 27.15 25.41 10.94
C ARG A 22 27.84 24.11 10.48
N GLY A 23 28.24 24.05 9.22
CA GLY A 23 28.90 22.89 8.61
C GLY A 23 27.95 21.87 7.97
N GLU A 24 26.63 22.00 8.15
CA GLU A 24 25.65 21.18 7.43
C GLU A 24 25.41 21.74 6.01
N ILE A 25 25.26 20.86 5.02
CA ILE A 25 24.84 21.19 3.66
C ILE A 25 23.39 20.74 3.49
N LEU A 26 22.53 21.63 2.99
CA LEU A 26 21.19 21.28 2.55
C LEU A 26 21.16 21.19 1.03
N THR A 27 20.94 19.99 0.51
CA THR A 27 20.70 19.76 -0.92
C THR A 27 19.20 19.64 -1.16
N GLN A 28 18.68 20.39 -2.13
CA GLN A 28 17.29 20.30 -2.56
C GLN A 28 17.24 20.15 -4.07
N SER A 29 16.28 19.37 -4.56
CA SER A 29 15.98 19.23 -5.99
C SER A 29 14.63 19.86 -6.30
N CYS A 30 14.48 20.29 -7.56
CA CYS A 30 13.21 20.73 -8.10
C CYS A 30 13.04 20.16 -9.51
N VAL A 31 11.79 19.88 -9.90
CA VAL A 31 11.46 19.44 -11.25
C VAL A 31 10.53 20.45 -11.90
N ILE A 32 10.82 20.77 -13.16
CA ILE A 32 9.96 21.59 -14.03
C ILE A 32 9.84 20.81 -15.33
N GLY A 33 8.60 20.65 -15.82
CA GLY A 33 8.33 19.89 -17.03
C GLY A 33 7.08 20.41 -17.75
N VAL A 34 6.95 20.03 -19.01
CA VAL A 34 5.77 20.29 -19.84
C VAL A 34 5.08 18.98 -20.18
N VAL A 35 3.76 19.02 -20.33
CA VAL A 35 2.92 17.86 -20.64
C VAL A 35 1.99 18.20 -21.79
N PRO A 36 1.57 17.22 -22.61
CA PRO A 36 0.53 17.44 -23.60
C PRO A 36 -0.77 17.96 -22.95
N PRO A 37 -1.55 18.81 -23.64
CA PRO A 37 -2.83 19.29 -23.14
C PRO A 37 -3.74 18.14 -22.68
N GLY A 38 -4.30 18.25 -21.47
CA GLY A 38 -5.17 17.23 -20.89
C GLY A 38 -4.45 15.94 -20.47
N GLN A 39 -3.12 15.92 -20.39
CA GLN A 39 -2.33 14.74 -19.99
C GLN A 39 -1.45 15.01 -18.76
N LEU A 40 -1.85 15.92 -17.87
CA LEU A 40 -1.05 16.28 -16.69
C LEU A 40 -0.76 15.08 -15.80
N ARG A 41 -1.78 14.30 -15.41
CA ARG A 41 -1.60 13.12 -14.55
C ARG A 41 -0.63 12.12 -15.18
N ARG A 42 -0.85 11.73 -16.45
CA ARG A 42 -0.03 10.73 -17.13
C ARG A 42 1.38 11.22 -17.43
N GLY A 43 1.54 12.50 -17.79
CA GLY A 43 2.86 13.10 -18.00
C GLY A 43 3.67 13.16 -16.70
N PHE A 44 3.04 13.54 -15.59
CA PHE A 44 3.69 13.53 -14.28
C PHE A 44 3.96 12.11 -13.77
N LEU A 45 3.03 11.17 -13.96
CA LEU A 45 3.23 9.75 -13.67
C LEU A 45 4.41 9.18 -14.45
N THR A 46 4.54 9.52 -15.74
CA THR A 46 5.69 9.08 -16.56
C THR A 46 7.02 9.53 -15.96
N TYR A 47 7.08 10.76 -15.44
CA TYR A 47 8.26 11.24 -14.71
C TYR A 47 8.48 10.43 -13.43
N LEU A 48 7.46 10.25 -12.60
CA LEU A 48 7.58 9.49 -11.36
C LEU A 48 8.03 8.05 -11.59
N GLU A 49 7.45 7.35 -12.57
CA GLU A 49 7.82 5.96 -12.87
C GLU A 49 9.26 5.83 -13.39
N ARG A 50 9.81 6.90 -13.98
CA ARG A 50 11.23 6.95 -14.37
C ARG A 50 12.16 7.19 -13.19
N GLU A 51 11.76 8.04 -12.24
CA GLU A 51 12.61 8.48 -11.13
C GLU A 51 12.40 7.69 -9.84
N ARG A 52 11.31 6.93 -9.72
CA ARG A 52 11.01 6.14 -8.54
C ARG A 52 12.12 5.14 -8.28
N ALA A 53 12.36 4.86 -7.01
CA ALA A 53 13.54 4.10 -6.62
C ALA A 53 13.52 2.63 -7.07
N ARG A 54 12.32 2.07 -7.27
CA ARG A 54 12.11 0.71 -7.78
C ARG A 54 10.91 0.75 -8.74
N PRO A 55 10.97 0.15 -9.94
CA PRO A 55 9.86 0.17 -10.89
C PRO A 55 8.55 -0.34 -10.30
N TYR A 56 7.40 0.19 -10.75
CA TYR A 56 6.09 -0.35 -10.39
C TYR A 56 6.01 -1.84 -10.73
N GLN A 57 5.80 -2.66 -9.71
CA GLN A 57 5.53 -4.09 -9.84
C GLN A 57 4.68 -4.54 -8.66
N PRO A 58 3.61 -5.33 -8.90
CA PRO A 58 2.85 -5.97 -7.83
C PRO A 58 3.76 -6.71 -6.85
N PHE A 59 3.56 -6.43 -5.57
CA PHE A 59 4.27 -6.97 -4.43
C PHE A 59 3.24 -7.61 -3.48
N LEU A 60 2.95 -8.88 -3.76
CA LEU A 60 1.98 -9.70 -3.03
C LEU A 60 2.65 -10.36 -1.83
N HIS A 61 2.11 -10.14 -0.65
CA HIS A 61 2.60 -10.75 0.57
C HIS A 61 1.49 -11.07 1.56
N TYR A 62 1.73 -12.13 2.33
CA TYR A 62 0.99 -12.39 3.57
C TYR A 62 1.49 -11.44 4.66
N ASN A 63 0.58 -10.85 5.43
CA ASN A 63 0.90 -10.07 6.62
C ASN A 63 0.34 -10.78 7.87
N SER A 64 1.19 -10.98 8.88
CA SER A 64 0.82 -11.75 10.08
C SER A 64 -0.13 -11.04 11.05
N TRP A 65 -0.32 -9.73 10.92
CA TRP A 65 -1.30 -8.97 11.71
C TRP A 65 -2.72 -9.50 11.45
N TYR A 66 -3.57 -9.48 12.47
CA TYR A 66 -4.88 -10.13 12.53
C TYR A 66 -4.89 -11.68 12.51
N ASP A 67 -3.81 -12.34 12.09
CA ASP A 67 -3.73 -13.81 12.05
C ASP A 67 -3.02 -14.39 13.29
N ILE A 68 -1.68 -14.46 13.25
CA ILE A 68 -0.86 -14.94 14.38
C ILE A 68 -0.37 -13.80 15.29
N ALA A 69 -0.53 -12.55 14.85
CA ALA A 69 -0.17 -11.35 15.58
C ALA A 69 -1.38 -10.42 15.73
N TRP A 70 -1.63 -9.91 16.93
CA TRP A 70 -2.67 -8.92 17.20
C TRP A 70 -2.47 -8.30 18.60
N ALA A 71 -2.73 -7.00 18.74
CA ALA A 71 -2.56 -6.27 19.98
C ALA A 71 -1.16 -6.50 20.61
N ASP A 72 -1.07 -7.10 21.80
CA ASP A 72 0.17 -7.41 22.51
C ASP A 72 0.66 -8.86 22.32
N ARG A 73 -0.03 -9.64 21.47
CA ARG A 73 0.28 -11.05 21.24
C ARG A 73 1.67 -11.20 20.61
N LYS A 74 2.57 -11.85 21.34
CA LYS A 74 3.83 -12.38 20.81
C LYS A 74 3.58 -13.75 20.18
N TYR A 75 4.23 -14.02 19.06
CA TYR A 75 4.18 -15.32 18.36
C TYR A 75 5.57 -15.95 18.30
N THR A 76 5.61 -17.21 17.90
CA THR A 76 6.81 -18.05 17.83
C THR A 76 7.23 -18.34 16.38
N ALA A 77 8.47 -18.81 16.20
CA ALA A 77 8.94 -19.30 14.91
C ALA A 77 8.07 -20.47 14.39
N ALA A 78 7.54 -21.32 15.27
CA ALA A 78 6.69 -22.44 14.88
C ALA A 78 5.35 -21.99 14.29
N GLU A 79 4.69 -20.99 14.90
CA GLU A 79 3.47 -20.38 14.36
C GLU A 79 3.73 -19.71 13.01
N ALA A 80 4.82 -18.95 12.91
CA ALA A 80 5.24 -18.31 11.66
C ALA A 80 5.52 -19.33 10.53
N LEU A 81 6.22 -20.43 10.83
CA LEU A 81 6.47 -21.51 9.87
C LEU A 81 5.18 -22.20 9.43
N LYS A 82 4.23 -22.40 10.35
CA LYS A 82 2.91 -22.95 10.01
C LYS A 82 2.17 -22.05 9.02
N ALA A 83 2.15 -20.73 9.27
CA ALA A 83 1.54 -19.77 8.36
C ALA A 83 2.21 -19.79 6.98
N ILE A 84 3.55 -19.74 6.91
CA ILE A 84 4.32 -19.84 5.65
C ILE A 84 3.90 -21.08 4.85
N ASN A 85 3.87 -22.25 5.50
CA ASN A 85 3.57 -23.51 4.81
C ASN A 85 2.11 -23.58 4.34
N GLN A 86 1.15 -23.08 5.13
CA GLN A 86 -0.26 -23.09 4.74
C GLN A 86 -0.52 -22.17 3.54
N ILE A 87 -0.09 -20.91 3.64
CA ILE A 87 -0.25 -19.93 2.57
C ILE A 87 0.52 -20.36 1.31
N GLY A 88 1.79 -20.78 1.47
CA GLY A 88 2.64 -21.20 0.36
C GLY A 88 2.06 -22.40 -0.38
N ARG A 89 1.54 -23.40 0.35
CA ARG A 89 0.87 -24.55 -0.26
C ARG A 89 -0.39 -24.14 -1.03
N GLU A 90 -1.27 -23.33 -0.43
CA GLU A 90 -2.55 -22.97 -1.04
C GLU A 90 -2.39 -22.05 -2.26
N LEU A 91 -1.54 -21.02 -2.17
CA LEU A 91 -1.39 -20.04 -3.25
C LEU A 91 -0.33 -20.45 -4.28
N VAL A 92 0.85 -20.88 -3.83
CA VAL A 92 1.99 -21.12 -4.72
C VAL A 92 1.94 -22.52 -5.31
N GLU A 93 1.95 -23.56 -4.47
CA GLU A 93 2.02 -24.95 -4.96
C GLU A 93 0.73 -25.39 -5.68
N GLN A 94 -0.44 -25.13 -5.10
CA GLN A 94 -1.71 -25.59 -5.66
C GLN A 94 -2.24 -24.70 -6.78
N ARG A 95 -1.97 -23.39 -6.74
CA ARG A 95 -2.63 -22.40 -7.62
C ARG A 95 -1.69 -21.59 -8.50
N GLY A 96 -0.37 -21.78 -8.37
CA GLY A 96 0.65 -21.14 -9.20
C GLY A 96 0.71 -19.62 -9.05
N VAL A 97 0.33 -19.09 -7.89
CA VAL A 97 0.42 -17.66 -7.60
C VAL A 97 1.88 -17.31 -7.31
N LYS A 98 2.35 -16.20 -7.88
CA LYS A 98 3.63 -15.62 -7.48
C LYS A 98 3.43 -14.80 -6.21
N LEU A 99 4.00 -15.29 -5.11
CA LEU A 99 4.13 -14.55 -3.85
C LEU A 99 5.53 -13.91 -3.80
N ASP A 100 5.63 -12.70 -3.24
CA ASP A 100 6.90 -11.97 -3.16
C ASP A 100 7.48 -12.01 -1.74
N SER A 101 6.62 -12.05 -0.70
CA SER A 101 7.11 -12.08 0.69
C SER A 101 6.10 -12.65 1.70
N PHE A 102 6.61 -13.00 2.88
CA PHE A 102 5.85 -13.24 4.10
C PHE A 102 6.26 -12.20 5.14
N LEU A 103 5.39 -11.21 5.39
CA LEU A 103 5.66 -10.10 6.30
C LEU A 103 5.20 -10.44 7.72
N PHE A 104 6.17 -10.42 8.63
CA PHE A 104 5.96 -10.62 10.05
C PHE A 104 5.83 -9.26 10.75
N ASP A 105 4.59 -8.93 11.11
CA ASP A 105 4.19 -7.69 11.77
C ASP A 105 4.57 -7.71 13.28
N ASP A 106 4.15 -6.71 14.08
CA ASP A 106 4.48 -6.65 15.51
C ASP A 106 4.21 -7.98 16.22
N GLY A 107 5.10 -8.37 17.13
CA GLY A 107 4.99 -9.62 17.90
C GLY A 107 6.21 -10.53 17.85
N TRP A 108 7.18 -10.28 16.96
CA TRP A 108 8.40 -11.09 16.83
C TRP A 108 9.52 -10.75 17.84
N ASP A 109 9.55 -9.51 18.36
CA ASP A 109 10.63 -9.01 19.22
C ASP A 109 10.26 -9.01 20.72
N ASP A 110 11.28 -8.94 21.59
CA ASP A 110 11.14 -8.61 23.01
C ASP A 110 11.21 -7.10 23.19
N ASN A 111 10.07 -6.49 23.50
CA ASN A 111 9.91 -5.04 23.70
C ASN A 111 10.77 -4.49 24.86
N ARG A 112 11.27 -5.33 25.77
CA ARG A 112 12.20 -4.93 26.84
C ARG A 112 13.65 -4.82 26.36
N THR A 113 13.87 -5.07 25.08
CA THR A 113 15.13 -4.85 24.37
C THR A 113 14.93 -3.77 23.30
N LEU A 114 15.88 -3.62 22.38
CA LEU A 114 15.70 -2.79 21.19
C LEU A 114 15.75 -3.69 19.96
N TRP A 115 14.57 -4.15 19.52
CA TRP A 115 14.35 -4.95 18.31
C TRP A 115 15.16 -6.26 18.27
N LYS A 116 15.34 -6.92 19.42
CA LYS A 116 15.86 -8.29 19.47
C LYS A 116 14.70 -9.27 19.51
N PHE A 117 14.86 -10.41 18.84
CA PHE A 117 13.91 -11.51 18.85
C PHE A 117 13.46 -11.90 20.26
N ASN A 118 12.17 -12.22 20.41
CA ASN A 118 11.65 -12.82 21.63
C ASN A 118 12.13 -14.29 21.77
N GLY A 119 11.88 -14.91 22.93
CA GLY A 119 12.33 -16.29 23.21
C GLY A 119 11.77 -17.38 22.28
N GLY A 120 10.70 -17.09 21.52
CA GLY A 120 10.11 -17.96 20.51
C GLY A 120 10.88 -18.00 19.19
N PHE A 121 11.97 -17.23 19.05
CA PHE A 121 12.82 -17.15 17.86
C PHE A 121 14.30 -17.35 18.21
N PRO A 122 14.70 -18.54 18.71
CA PRO A 122 16.08 -18.79 19.11
C PRO A 122 17.10 -18.59 17.99
N ASP A 123 16.71 -18.89 16.74
CA ASP A 123 17.54 -18.72 15.54
C ASP A 123 17.15 -17.48 14.71
N GLY A 124 16.37 -16.56 15.31
CA GLY A 124 15.75 -15.45 14.59
C GLY A 124 14.90 -15.93 13.41
N PHE A 125 14.95 -15.20 12.29
CA PHE A 125 14.20 -15.53 11.07
C PHE A 125 14.93 -16.51 10.12
N ALA A 126 16.06 -17.10 10.52
CA ALA A 126 16.80 -18.01 9.63
C ALA A 126 15.97 -19.22 9.15
N PRO A 127 15.18 -19.90 10.01
CA PRO A 127 14.29 -20.99 9.56
C PRO A 127 13.18 -20.50 8.63
N LEU A 128 12.65 -19.30 8.88
CA LEU A 128 11.57 -18.70 8.11
C LEU A 128 12.05 -18.39 6.68
N ARG A 129 13.26 -17.83 6.53
CA ARG A 129 13.90 -17.61 5.23
C ARG A 129 13.98 -18.90 4.41
N VAL A 130 14.40 -20.00 5.04
CA VAL A 130 14.51 -21.31 4.36
C VAL A 130 13.14 -21.80 3.93
N ALA A 131 12.11 -21.67 4.77
CA ALA A 131 10.75 -22.08 4.42
C ALA A 131 10.15 -21.23 3.29
N ALA A 132 10.25 -19.90 3.36
CA ALA A 132 9.73 -18.99 2.34
C ALA A 132 10.41 -19.20 0.97
N ALA A 133 11.70 -19.51 0.95
CA ALA A 133 12.44 -19.78 -0.28
C ALA A 133 11.89 -20.98 -1.08
N ARG A 134 11.25 -21.97 -0.41
CA ARG A 134 10.58 -23.10 -1.08
C ARG A 134 9.40 -22.65 -1.95
N TYR A 135 8.83 -21.50 -1.62
CA TYR A 135 7.73 -20.86 -2.33
C TYR A 135 8.19 -19.69 -3.20
N HIS A 136 9.51 -19.55 -3.43
CA HIS A 136 10.10 -18.46 -4.20
C HIS A 136 9.74 -17.06 -3.68
N ALA A 137 9.55 -16.93 -2.36
CA ALA A 137 9.23 -15.70 -1.66
C ALA A 137 10.32 -15.34 -0.63
N GLY A 138 10.42 -14.05 -0.30
CA GLY A 138 11.28 -13.56 0.78
C GLY A 138 10.56 -13.46 2.12
N ILE A 139 11.23 -12.83 3.09
CA ILE A 139 10.66 -12.48 4.39
C ILE A 139 10.56 -10.96 4.52
N GLY A 140 9.46 -10.49 5.08
CA GLY A 140 9.22 -9.10 5.43
C GLY A 140 9.20 -8.91 6.94
N VAL A 141 9.49 -7.70 7.39
CA VAL A 141 9.43 -7.37 8.81
C VAL A 141 8.82 -6.00 9.05
N TRP A 142 7.96 -5.91 10.07
CA TRP A 142 7.53 -4.63 10.62
C TRP A 142 8.55 -4.11 11.64
N LEU A 143 8.87 -2.82 11.51
CA LEU A 143 9.73 -2.08 12.42
C LEU A 143 9.21 -0.67 12.60
N SER A 144 9.53 -0.06 13.73
CA SER A 144 9.09 1.29 14.04
C SER A 144 10.25 2.20 14.44
N PRO A 145 10.63 3.19 13.61
CA PRO A 145 11.78 4.06 13.90
C PRO A 145 11.62 4.93 15.15
N PHE A 146 10.40 5.12 15.66
CA PHE A 146 10.13 5.85 16.90
C PHE A 146 9.89 4.93 18.12
N GLY A 147 9.94 3.61 17.93
CA GLY A 147 9.87 2.60 19.00
C GLY A 147 8.54 1.84 19.12
N GLY A 148 7.58 2.06 18.22
CA GLY A 148 6.26 1.42 18.22
C GLY A 148 5.23 2.19 19.03
N TYR A 149 4.21 1.49 19.51
CA TYR A 149 3.05 2.10 20.17
C TYR A 149 2.85 1.57 21.60
N GLY A 150 2.06 2.31 22.38
CA GLY A 150 1.61 1.92 23.72
C GLY A 150 2.74 1.43 24.64
N GLN A 151 2.46 0.35 25.38
CA GLN A 151 3.39 -0.22 26.34
C GLN A 151 4.68 -0.75 25.71
N ALA A 152 4.61 -1.28 24.49
CA ALA A 152 5.78 -1.77 23.76
C ALA A 152 6.83 -0.66 23.59
N LYS A 153 6.37 0.54 23.20
CA LYS A 153 7.20 1.72 23.07
C LYS A 153 7.83 2.15 24.38
N GLU A 154 7.05 2.21 25.46
CA GLU A 154 7.56 2.59 26.79
C GLU A 154 8.68 1.66 27.25
N GLN A 155 8.52 0.36 27.02
CA GLN A 155 9.54 -0.64 27.36
C GLN A 155 10.81 -0.47 26.52
N ARG A 156 10.69 -0.26 25.21
CA ARG A 156 11.85 -0.03 24.33
C ARG A 156 12.58 1.26 24.71
N LEU A 157 11.85 2.34 25.02
CA LEU A 157 12.44 3.61 25.48
C LEU A 157 13.16 3.46 26.82
N LYS A 158 12.59 2.73 27.78
CA LYS A 158 13.23 2.41 29.06
C LYS A 158 14.50 1.57 28.88
N TYR A 159 14.54 0.68 27.90
CA TYR A 159 15.76 -0.04 27.55
C TYR A 159 16.78 0.91 26.91
N GLY A 160 16.36 1.70 25.92
CA GLY A 160 17.22 2.60 25.17
C GLY A 160 17.86 3.72 25.99
N SER A 161 17.19 4.20 27.04
CA SER A 161 17.72 5.24 27.93
C SER A 161 19.02 4.82 28.63
N LYS A 162 19.20 3.52 28.91
CA LYS A 162 20.43 2.95 29.50
C LYS A 162 21.64 3.10 28.59
N PHE A 163 21.41 3.25 27.29
CA PHE A 163 22.46 3.41 26.28
C PHE A 163 22.58 4.86 25.81
N GLY A 164 21.73 5.77 26.29
CA GLY A 164 21.72 7.18 25.87
C GLY A 164 21.38 7.38 24.40
N PHE A 165 20.47 6.57 23.86
CA PHE A 165 19.90 6.79 22.53
C PHE A 165 19.01 8.03 22.55
N GLU A 166 19.13 8.84 21.49
CA GLU A 166 18.43 10.10 21.37
C GLU A 166 16.92 9.90 21.17
N THR A 167 16.14 10.76 21.79
CA THR A 167 14.68 10.78 21.71
C THR A 167 14.17 12.18 21.40
N ASN A 168 12.93 12.27 20.96
CA ASN A 168 12.14 13.50 20.87
C ASN A 168 10.87 13.35 21.74
N ALA A 169 9.96 14.33 21.69
CA ALA A 169 8.70 14.29 22.47
C ALA A 169 7.80 13.07 22.16
N TYR A 170 8.11 12.34 21.10
CA TYR A 170 7.29 11.27 20.56
C TYR A 170 8.00 9.92 20.51
N GLY A 171 9.22 9.75 21.02
CA GLY A 171 9.91 8.46 21.04
C GLY A 171 11.36 8.58 20.60
N PHE A 172 11.92 7.50 20.02
CA PHE A 172 13.27 7.56 19.48
C PHE A 172 13.38 8.56 18.33
N SER A 173 14.54 9.21 18.20
CA SER A 173 14.83 10.17 17.14
C SER A 173 15.91 9.63 16.21
N LEU A 174 15.55 9.37 14.95
CA LEU A 174 16.50 9.02 13.89
C LEU A 174 17.45 10.18 13.55
N ALA A 175 17.12 11.42 13.89
CA ALA A 175 18.04 12.55 13.76
C ALA A 175 19.23 12.46 14.73
N GLY A 176 19.13 11.63 15.78
CA GLY A 176 20.21 11.38 16.72
C GLY A 176 21.23 10.37 16.16
N PRO A 177 22.52 10.70 16.11
CA PRO A 177 23.51 9.84 15.47
C PRO A 177 23.68 8.46 16.14
N ARG A 178 23.52 8.36 17.47
CA ARG A 178 23.69 7.07 18.17
C ARG A 178 22.52 6.15 17.91
N TYR A 179 21.29 6.66 17.99
CA TYR A 179 20.11 5.89 17.67
C TYR A 179 20.05 5.54 16.18
N TYR A 180 20.35 6.49 15.28
CA TYR A 180 20.41 6.22 13.83
C TYR A 180 21.33 5.05 13.52
N ALA A 181 22.58 5.09 14.00
CA ALA A 181 23.54 4.02 13.76
C ALA A 181 23.00 2.67 14.27
N ARG A 182 22.43 2.64 15.48
CA ARG A 182 21.88 1.41 16.05
C ARG A 182 20.69 0.87 15.25
N PHE A 183 19.73 1.72 14.88
CA PHE A 183 18.54 1.31 14.14
C PHE A 183 18.89 0.86 12.71
N ARG A 184 19.83 1.57 12.06
CA ARG A 184 20.39 1.16 10.78
C ARG A 184 21.05 -0.21 10.86
N ASP A 185 21.88 -0.46 11.87
CA ASP A 185 22.56 -1.75 12.02
C ASP A 185 21.57 -2.90 12.24
N ILE A 186 20.48 -2.66 12.98
CA ILE A 186 19.37 -3.62 13.14
C ILE A 186 18.73 -3.94 11.78
N CYS A 187 18.41 -2.92 10.99
CA CYS A 187 17.80 -3.11 9.66
C CYS A 187 18.76 -3.82 8.69
N LEU A 188 20.05 -3.45 8.71
CA LEU A 188 21.07 -4.12 7.89
C LEU A 188 21.32 -5.56 8.31
N GLU A 189 21.22 -5.89 9.62
CA GLU A 189 21.25 -7.28 10.08
C GLU A 189 20.06 -8.07 9.53
N MET A 190 18.85 -7.48 9.53
CA MET A 190 17.67 -8.10 8.94
C MET A 190 17.85 -8.47 7.47
N ILE A 191 18.43 -7.56 6.68
CA ILE A 191 18.77 -7.81 5.27
C ILE A 191 19.85 -8.90 5.17
N ARG A 192 21.02 -8.68 5.78
CA ARG A 192 22.22 -9.50 5.54
C ARG A 192 22.12 -10.92 6.10
N LYS A 193 21.50 -11.07 7.28
CA LYS A 193 21.44 -12.36 7.98
C LYS A 193 20.18 -13.14 7.61
N TYR A 194 19.05 -12.45 7.51
CA TYR A 194 17.74 -13.08 7.34
C TYR A 194 17.14 -12.92 5.94
N GLY A 195 17.81 -12.22 5.03
CA GLY A 195 17.35 -12.06 3.65
C GLY A 195 16.04 -11.29 3.57
N VAL A 196 15.82 -10.34 4.48
CA VAL A 196 14.60 -9.52 4.47
C VAL A 196 14.54 -8.72 3.17
N ASN A 197 13.44 -8.88 2.43
CA ASN A 197 13.21 -8.22 1.14
C ASN A 197 12.16 -7.12 1.20
N THR A 198 11.55 -6.89 2.38
CA THR A 198 10.63 -5.79 2.59
C THR A 198 10.59 -5.31 4.03
N PHE A 199 10.48 -4.00 4.21
CA PHE A 199 10.20 -3.39 5.51
C PHE A 199 8.86 -2.66 5.45
N LYS A 200 8.02 -2.91 6.47
CA LYS A 200 6.93 -2.02 6.84
C LYS A 200 7.41 -1.12 7.97
N PHE A 201 7.67 0.15 7.67
CA PHE A 201 8.16 1.12 8.65
C PHE A 201 7.03 2.00 9.16
N ASP A 202 6.81 1.96 10.47
CA ASP A 202 5.66 2.63 11.08
C ASP A 202 6.02 3.69 12.12
N GLY A 203 5.36 4.86 12.03
CA GLY A 203 5.53 5.98 12.95
C GLY A 203 6.74 6.86 12.65
N LEU A 204 6.88 7.27 11.38
CA LEU A 204 7.80 8.33 11.00
C LEU A 204 7.35 9.69 11.55
N ALA A 205 8.31 10.52 12.00
CA ALA A 205 8.10 11.92 12.39
C ALA A 205 6.86 12.13 13.29
N ALA A 206 6.69 11.26 14.29
CA ALA A 206 5.60 11.33 15.27
C ALA A 206 4.15 11.28 14.72
N GLY A 207 3.96 10.65 13.56
CA GLY A 207 2.64 10.45 12.98
C GLY A 207 2.03 11.73 12.40
N ALA A 208 2.51 12.09 11.21
CA ALA A 208 2.09 13.21 10.37
C ALA A 208 2.45 14.61 10.91
N ARG A 209 3.32 14.68 11.92
CA ARG A 209 3.73 15.94 12.57
C ARG A 209 5.07 16.50 12.06
N ALA A 210 5.51 16.09 10.87
CA ALA A 210 6.80 16.50 10.29
C ALA A 210 7.00 18.03 10.16
N GLY A 211 5.91 18.82 10.25
CA GLY A 211 5.93 20.29 10.29
C GLY A 211 6.24 20.91 11.65
N GLU A 212 6.31 20.13 12.73
CA GLU A 212 6.72 20.61 14.07
C GLU A 212 8.25 20.63 14.22
N SER A 213 8.76 21.48 15.12
CA SER A 213 10.19 21.73 15.27
C SER A 213 10.96 20.46 15.61
N GLY A 214 11.98 20.13 14.81
CA GLY A 214 12.86 18.98 15.01
C GLY A 214 12.43 17.71 14.27
N LEU A 215 11.15 17.51 14.00
CA LEU A 215 10.63 16.29 13.36
C LEU A 215 10.93 16.19 11.86
N THR A 216 11.16 17.34 11.20
CA THR A 216 11.65 17.34 9.81
C THR A 216 12.99 16.59 9.68
N ARG A 217 13.87 16.67 10.69
CA ARG A 217 15.17 15.96 10.66
C ARG A 217 15.03 14.45 10.82
N ASP A 218 14.06 13.97 11.59
CA ASP A 218 13.76 12.54 11.65
C ASP A 218 13.26 12.02 10.30
N GLY A 219 12.50 12.85 9.56
CA GLY A 219 12.14 12.61 8.16
C GLY A 219 13.36 12.49 7.25
N ASP A 220 14.26 13.49 7.26
CA ASP A 220 15.49 13.48 6.47
C ASP A 220 16.36 12.25 6.78
N ALA A 221 16.50 11.90 8.06
CA ALA A 221 17.23 10.72 8.50
C ALA A 221 16.58 9.41 8.05
N MET A 222 15.24 9.33 7.99
CA MET A 222 14.57 8.15 7.43
C MET A 222 14.87 7.97 5.94
N LEU A 223 14.89 9.06 5.15
CA LEU A 223 15.26 9.01 3.74
C LEU A 223 16.72 8.55 3.56
N GLN A 224 17.62 9.02 4.43
CA GLN A 224 19.00 8.56 4.47
C GLN A 224 19.09 7.06 4.81
N LEU A 225 18.35 6.60 5.82
CA LEU A 225 18.30 5.19 6.20
C LEU A 225 17.86 4.33 5.02
N ILE A 226 16.79 4.70 4.33
CA ILE A 226 16.31 4.00 3.14
C ILE A 226 17.41 3.91 2.06
N GLY A 227 18.16 5.00 1.84
CA GLY A 227 19.33 5.00 0.94
C GLY A 227 20.41 4.01 1.38
N ASP A 228 20.76 4.00 2.67
CA ASP A 228 21.72 3.04 3.25
C ASP A 228 21.24 1.58 3.09
N LEU A 229 19.94 1.32 3.25
CA LEU A 229 19.35 -0.02 3.09
C LEU A 229 19.34 -0.47 1.63
N ARG A 230 18.96 0.40 0.68
CA ARG A 230 19.00 0.06 -0.75
C ARG A 230 20.41 -0.05 -1.32
N ALA A 231 21.40 0.60 -0.71
CA ALA A 231 22.80 0.33 -1.04
C ALA A 231 23.21 -1.11 -0.66
N ALA A 232 22.56 -1.73 0.32
CA ALA A 232 22.80 -3.12 0.70
C ALA A 232 21.91 -4.12 -0.08
N GLU A 233 20.66 -3.75 -0.38
CA GLU A 233 19.72 -4.54 -1.16
C GLU A 233 18.95 -3.64 -2.14
N PRO A 234 19.40 -3.51 -3.41
CA PRO A 234 18.82 -2.57 -4.37
C PRO A 234 17.33 -2.80 -4.67
N ASP A 235 16.87 -4.06 -4.61
CA ASP A 235 15.48 -4.42 -4.92
C ASP A 235 14.56 -4.40 -3.68
N LEU A 236 15.05 -3.90 -2.54
CA LEU A 236 14.31 -3.84 -1.29
C LEU A 236 13.01 -3.03 -1.43
N TYR A 237 11.90 -3.68 -1.09
CA TYR A 237 10.59 -3.04 -1.05
C TYR A 237 10.40 -2.28 0.27
N ILE A 238 10.02 -1.01 0.20
CA ILE A 238 9.77 -0.19 1.40
C ILE A 238 8.31 0.27 1.42
N ASN A 239 7.54 -0.23 2.40
CA ASN A 239 6.24 0.31 2.77
C ASN A 239 6.41 1.30 3.93
N GLN A 240 6.21 2.60 3.67
CA GLN A 240 6.29 3.63 4.70
C GLN A 240 4.90 4.07 5.14
N THR A 241 4.53 3.75 6.39
CA THR A 241 3.14 3.83 6.82
C THR A 241 2.81 5.15 7.54
N THR A 242 2.60 5.11 8.86
CA THR A 242 2.24 6.28 9.66
C THR A 242 3.37 7.30 9.61
N GLY A 243 3.01 8.58 9.42
CA GLY A 243 3.99 9.65 9.25
C GLY A 243 4.05 10.26 7.85
N THR A 244 3.37 9.64 6.89
CA THR A 244 3.34 10.09 5.50
C THR A 244 2.13 10.98 5.21
N TRP A 245 2.23 11.72 4.12
CA TRP A 245 1.14 12.42 3.44
C TRP A 245 1.27 12.10 1.95
N PRO A 246 0.23 12.28 1.12
CA PRO A 246 0.25 11.84 -0.28
C PRO A 246 1.10 12.76 -1.17
N SER A 247 2.38 12.94 -0.83
CA SER A 247 3.38 13.55 -1.70
C SER A 247 3.93 12.49 -2.64
N PRO A 248 3.85 12.68 -3.96
CA PRO A 248 4.39 11.73 -4.91
C PRO A 248 5.91 11.55 -4.81
N PHE A 249 6.62 12.52 -4.22
CA PHE A 249 8.08 12.48 -4.06
C PHE A 249 8.57 11.51 -2.99
N TRP A 250 7.67 10.97 -2.16
CA TRP A 250 8.01 9.80 -1.35
C TRP A 250 8.51 8.64 -2.22
N LEU A 251 7.97 8.50 -3.44
CA LEU A 251 8.27 7.37 -4.34
C LEU A 251 9.67 7.38 -4.93
N LEU A 252 10.41 8.49 -4.77
CA LEU A 252 11.85 8.54 -5.01
C LEU A 252 12.65 7.74 -3.98
N TYR A 253 12.01 7.32 -2.89
CA TYR A 253 12.62 6.64 -1.76
C TYR A 253 11.82 5.42 -1.31
N VAL A 254 10.50 5.40 -1.39
CA VAL A 254 9.68 4.26 -0.91
C VAL A 254 8.84 3.70 -2.05
N ASP A 255 8.30 2.51 -1.85
CA ASP A 255 7.46 1.85 -2.86
C ASP A 255 5.98 2.11 -2.64
N SER A 256 5.58 2.35 -1.39
CA SER A 256 4.22 2.72 -1.02
C SER A 256 4.18 3.62 0.20
N THR A 257 3.13 4.44 0.26
CA THR A 257 2.75 5.20 1.46
C THR A 257 1.36 4.81 1.94
N TRP A 258 1.05 5.09 3.20
CA TRP A 258 -0.27 4.77 3.75
C TRP A 258 -1.35 5.77 3.35
N ARG A 259 -2.55 5.25 3.06
CA ARG A 259 -3.74 6.07 2.74
C ARG A 259 -4.18 6.98 3.91
N GLY A 260 -3.77 6.65 5.14
CA GLY A 260 -4.25 7.27 6.38
C GLY A 260 -5.57 6.68 6.89
N GLY A 261 -6.00 7.11 8.08
CA GLY A 261 -7.17 6.55 8.78
C GLY A 261 -6.77 5.49 9.81
N ASN A 262 -7.65 4.54 10.08
CA ASN A 262 -7.40 3.36 10.90
C ASN A 262 -6.97 2.19 10.00
N ASP A 263 -6.35 1.18 10.60
CA ASP A 263 -6.00 -0.08 9.91
C ASP A 263 -7.23 -0.66 9.21
N HIS A 264 -8.29 -0.90 10.00
CA HIS A 264 -9.63 -1.18 9.53
C HIS A 264 -10.69 -0.43 10.35
N TRP A 265 -11.82 -0.13 9.71
CA TRP A 265 -13.02 0.43 10.33
C TRP A 265 -14.21 0.21 9.40
N PHE A 266 -15.40 0.66 9.79
CA PHE A 266 -16.64 0.42 9.07
C PHE A 266 -17.37 1.73 8.78
N ALA A 267 -17.87 1.89 7.55
CA ALA A 267 -18.69 3.01 7.14
C ALA A 267 -19.69 2.59 6.06
N GLY A 268 -20.84 3.26 6.00
CA GLY A 268 -21.88 2.99 5.01
C GLY A 268 -22.74 1.77 5.37
N LYS A 269 -23.29 1.11 4.34
CA LYS A 269 -24.31 0.06 4.47
C LYS A 269 -23.76 -1.31 4.07
N GLY A 270 -24.58 -2.34 4.27
CA GLY A 270 -24.27 -3.72 3.88
C GLY A 270 -23.60 -4.52 5.01
N SER A 271 -23.00 -5.66 4.64
CA SER A 271 -22.25 -6.49 5.58
C SER A 271 -21.02 -5.76 6.13
N TRP A 272 -20.40 -6.30 7.18
CA TRP A 272 -19.16 -5.75 7.72
C TRP A 272 -18.04 -5.66 6.67
N CYS A 273 -17.96 -6.62 5.75
CA CYS A 273 -17.03 -6.58 4.63
C CYS A 273 -17.32 -5.40 3.69
N GLN A 274 -18.59 -5.18 3.31
CA GLN A 274 -18.98 -4.05 2.47
C GLN A 274 -18.71 -2.70 3.15
N GLN A 275 -18.95 -2.61 4.45
CA GLN A 275 -18.67 -1.40 5.23
C GLN A 275 -17.16 -1.15 5.38
N TRP A 276 -16.36 -2.21 5.49
CA TRP A 276 -14.90 -2.13 5.47
C TRP A 276 -14.38 -1.58 4.14
N MET A 277 -14.84 -2.13 3.01
CA MET A 277 -14.49 -1.63 1.68
C MET A 277 -14.87 -0.15 1.51
N THR A 278 -16.10 0.22 1.89
CA THR A 278 -16.57 1.61 1.84
C THR A 278 -15.72 2.54 2.71
N TYR A 279 -15.36 2.13 3.92
CA TYR A 279 -14.47 2.92 4.79
C TYR A 279 -13.09 3.11 4.17
N ARG A 280 -12.44 2.02 3.75
CA ARG A 280 -11.08 2.03 3.17
C ARG A 280 -11.02 2.96 1.95
N ASP A 281 -12.04 2.90 1.11
CA ASP A 281 -12.09 3.65 -0.13
C ASP A 281 -12.50 5.11 0.11
N GLY A 282 -13.39 5.37 1.07
CA GLY A 282 -13.72 6.72 1.53
C GLY A 282 -12.49 7.44 2.09
N GLN A 283 -11.69 6.77 2.93
CA GLN A 283 -10.42 7.31 3.41
C GLN A 283 -9.45 7.59 2.26
N THR A 284 -9.35 6.67 1.28
CA THR A 284 -8.51 6.88 0.09
C THR A 284 -8.97 8.12 -0.69
N TYR A 285 -10.28 8.28 -0.88
CA TYR A 285 -10.86 9.42 -1.58
C TYR A 285 -10.56 10.75 -0.87
N HIS A 286 -10.87 10.86 0.42
CA HIS A 286 -10.68 12.11 1.17
C HIS A 286 -9.21 12.42 1.45
N ASN A 287 -8.40 11.42 1.79
CA ASN A 287 -7.02 11.64 2.22
C ASN A 287 -6.04 11.76 1.05
N VAL A 288 -6.33 11.14 -0.10
CA VAL A 288 -5.42 11.07 -1.24
C VAL A 288 -6.02 11.73 -2.47
N VAL A 289 -7.14 11.22 -2.99
CA VAL A 289 -7.70 11.66 -4.28
C VAL A 289 -8.01 13.16 -4.28
N GLN A 290 -8.68 13.65 -3.24
CA GLN A 290 -9.04 15.07 -3.14
C GLN A 290 -7.86 15.97 -2.78
N ARG A 291 -6.93 15.48 -1.95
CA ARG A 291 -5.83 16.29 -1.39
C ARG A 291 -4.60 16.36 -2.29
N ALA A 292 -4.36 15.32 -3.08
CA ALA A 292 -3.18 15.18 -3.93
C ALA A 292 -3.54 14.43 -5.23
N PRO A 293 -4.22 15.10 -6.17
CA PRO A 293 -4.74 14.47 -7.40
C PRO A 293 -3.65 13.94 -8.36
N LEU A 294 -2.37 14.23 -8.09
CA LEU A 294 -1.22 13.72 -8.84
C LEU A 294 -0.46 12.60 -8.11
N TYR A 295 -0.88 12.22 -6.89
CA TYR A 295 -0.33 11.04 -6.22
C TYR A 295 -0.83 9.78 -6.92
N PRO A 296 0.05 8.83 -7.28
CA PRO A 296 -0.37 7.64 -8.00
C PRO A 296 -1.01 6.63 -7.04
N LEU A 297 -2.27 6.27 -7.30
CA LEU A 297 -3.02 5.30 -6.49
C LEU A 297 -2.39 3.90 -6.52
N ASN A 298 -1.55 3.64 -7.52
CA ASN A 298 -0.78 2.41 -7.69
C ASN A 298 0.28 2.19 -6.57
N SER A 299 0.47 3.16 -5.66
CA SER A 299 1.52 3.18 -4.63
C SER A 299 0.97 3.44 -3.23
N LEU A 300 -0.17 2.82 -2.89
CA LEU A 300 -0.84 2.98 -1.60
C LEU A 300 -0.88 1.69 -0.78
N MET A 301 -0.59 1.80 0.52
CA MET A 301 -0.96 0.79 1.51
C MET A 301 -2.43 0.96 1.89
N LEU A 302 -3.22 -0.08 1.62
CA LEU A 302 -4.67 -0.08 1.77
C LEU A 302 -5.18 -1.04 2.86
N HIS A 303 -4.30 -1.82 3.49
CA HIS A 303 -4.66 -2.98 4.33
C HIS A 303 -5.30 -4.14 3.56
N GLY A 304 -5.29 -4.08 2.23
CA GLY A 304 -5.58 -5.18 1.32
C GLY A 304 -6.85 -5.99 1.59
N VAL A 305 -6.70 -7.31 1.54
CA VAL A 305 -7.78 -8.27 1.83
C VAL A 305 -7.70 -8.67 3.28
N ILE A 306 -8.77 -8.45 4.03
CA ILE A 306 -8.91 -8.81 5.44
C ILE A 306 -9.97 -9.92 5.57
N TYR A 307 -9.53 -11.10 6.00
CA TYR A 307 -10.39 -12.20 6.44
C TYR A 307 -9.64 -13.06 7.47
N ALA A 308 -9.60 -12.62 8.72
CA ALA A 308 -8.68 -13.14 9.72
C ALA A 308 -9.31 -13.22 11.12
N THR A 309 -8.82 -14.15 11.94
CA THR A 309 -9.44 -14.50 13.23
C THR A 309 -9.53 -13.33 14.22
N ASN A 310 -8.53 -12.44 14.23
CA ASN A 310 -8.50 -11.30 15.16
C ASN A 310 -8.95 -9.99 14.50
N ALA A 311 -9.39 -10.02 13.23
CA ALA A 311 -9.99 -8.85 12.60
C ALA A 311 -11.43 -8.70 13.07
N GLU A 312 -11.70 -7.65 13.84
CA GLU A 312 -13.03 -7.38 14.38
C GLU A 312 -14.06 -7.39 13.25
N HIS A 313 -15.15 -8.15 13.43
CA HIS A 313 -16.22 -8.35 12.43
C HIS A 313 -15.82 -8.93 11.05
N LEU A 314 -14.53 -9.15 10.78
CA LEU A 314 -14.01 -9.67 9.51
C LEU A 314 -13.39 -11.07 9.67
N ASN A 315 -13.92 -11.84 10.63
CA ASN A 315 -13.56 -13.25 10.85
C ASN A 315 -14.66 -14.23 10.39
N ALA A 316 -15.78 -13.72 9.88
CA ALA A 316 -16.87 -14.50 9.29
C ALA A 316 -17.46 -13.70 8.11
N ILE A 317 -16.93 -13.93 6.90
CA ILE A 317 -17.30 -13.21 5.68
C ILE A 317 -17.98 -14.21 4.72
N SER A 318 -19.02 -13.77 4.00
CA SER A 318 -19.65 -14.61 2.98
C SER A 318 -18.73 -14.76 1.75
N ASP A 319 -18.84 -15.84 1.00
CA ASP A 319 -18.06 -16.02 -0.23
C ASP A 319 -18.25 -14.88 -1.24
N ALA A 320 -19.47 -14.34 -1.33
CA ALA A 320 -19.79 -13.23 -2.23
C ALA A 320 -19.03 -11.96 -1.81
N ASP A 321 -19.09 -11.61 -0.52
CA ASP A 321 -18.36 -10.46 0.01
C ASP A 321 -16.85 -10.63 -0.07
N PHE A 322 -16.35 -11.85 0.13
CA PHE A 322 -14.93 -12.15 -0.01
C PHE A 322 -14.48 -11.98 -1.47
N ALA A 323 -15.25 -12.52 -2.42
CA ALA A 323 -14.97 -12.37 -3.85
C ALA A 323 -15.01 -10.91 -4.30
N ASP A 324 -15.99 -10.12 -3.83
CA ASP A 324 -16.09 -8.69 -4.13
C ASP A 324 -14.87 -7.91 -3.61
N GLN A 325 -14.48 -8.13 -2.35
CA GLN A 325 -13.29 -7.52 -1.75
C GLN A 325 -12.02 -7.87 -2.52
N VAL A 326 -11.84 -9.14 -2.89
CA VAL A 326 -10.70 -9.61 -3.67
C VAL A 326 -10.67 -8.94 -5.05
N ARG A 327 -11.78 -8.97 -5.79
CA ARG A 327 -11.84 -8.45 -7.17
C ARG A 327 -11.61 -6.95 -7.23
N GLU A 328 -12.20 -6.20 -6.29
CA GLU A 328 -11.95 -4.77 -6.17
C GLU A 328 -10.49 -4.50 -5.79
N PHE A 329 -9.95 -5.18 -4.77
CA PHE A 329 -8.61 -4.90 -4.27
C PHE A 329 -7.53 -5.13 -5.33
N PHE A 330 -7.58 -6.26 -6.05
CA PHE A 330 -6.63 -6.55 -7.12
C PHE A 330 -6.87 -5.70 -8.38
N GLY A 331 -8.09 -5.15 -8.52
CA GLY A 331 -8.52 -4.24 -9.57
C GLY A 331 -8.09 -2.79 -9.39
N ASN A 332 -7.90 -2.33 -8.15
CA ASN A 332 -7.55 -0.93 -7.88
C ASN A 332 -6.13 -0.54 -8.34
N GLY A 333 -5.28 -1.54 -8.61
CA GLY A 333 -3.95 -1.37 -9.21
C GLY A 333 -2.85 -0.99 -8.22
N THR A 334 -3.09 -1.03 -6.91
CA THR A 334 -2.00 -0.85 -5.94
C THR A 334 -0.96 -1.96 -6.08
N GLN A 335 0.31 -1.57 -6.04
CA GLN A 335 1.41 -2.52 -6.05
C GLN A 335 1.54 -3.24 -4.70
N LEU A 336 1.19 -2.61 -3.58
CA LEU A 336 1.29 -3.27 -2.27
C LEU A 336 0.06 -4.15 -2.05
N GLN A 337 0.23 -5.44 -2.30
CA GLN A 337 -0.85 -6.41 -2.24
C GLN A 337 -0.78 -7.20 -0.92
N GLU A 338 -1.47 -6.70 0.10
CA GLU A 338 -1.42 -7.24 1.47
C GLU A 338 -2.55 -8.26 1.69
N LEU A 339 -2.21 -9.42 2.23
CA LEU A 339 -3.16 -10.45 2.64
C LEU A 339 -3.14 -10.59 4.16
N TYR A 340 -4.16 -10.05 4.81
CA TYR A 340 -4.43 -10.22 6.23
C TYR A 340 -5.47 -11.33 6.40
N ILE A 341 -5.02 -12.57 6.24
CA ILE A 341 -5.90 -13.74 6.18
C ILE A 341 -5.48 -14.80 7.18
N THR A 342 -6.46 -15.48 7.80
CA THR A 342 -6.20 -16.69 8.59
C THR A 342 -6.50 -17.92 7.71
N PRO A 343 -5.49 -18.76 7.38
CA PRO A 343 -5.68 -19.84 6.42
C PRO A 343 -6.83 -20.80 6.74
N GLY A 344 -7.12 -21.03 8.02
CA GLY A 344 -8.19 -21.91 8.47
C GLY A 344 -9.62 -21.38 8.26
N LEU A 345 -9.78 -20.10 7.91
CA LEU A 345 -11.09 -19.51 7.59
C LEU A 345 -11.44 -19.59 6.11
N LEU A 346 -10.45 -19.78 5.23
CA LEU A 346 -10.64 -19.80 3.79
C LEU A 346 -10.94 -21.22 3.31
N ASP A 347 -12.01 -21.35 2.53
CA ASP A 347 -12.30 -22.58 1.80
C ASP A 347 -11.63 -22.60 0.41
N THR A 348 -11.83 -23.69 -0.34
CA THR A 348 -11.28 -23.86 -1.69
C THR A 348 -11.68 -22.72 -2.63
N ARG A 349 -12.93 -22.24 -2.54
CA ARG A 349 -13.45 -21.18 -3.41
C ARG A 349 -12.78 -19.86 -3.09
N ASN A 350 -12.63 -19.52 -1.81
CA ASN A 350 -11.94 -18.30 -1.39
C ASN A 350 -10.49 -18.29 -1.91
N TRP A 351 -9.77 -19.41 -1.80
CA TRP A 351 -8.43 -19.54 -2.35
C TRP A 351 -8.38 -19.42 -3.87
N ASP A 352 -9.37 -19.97 -4.59
CA ASP A 352 -9.47 -19.89 -6.05
C ASP A 352 -9.72 -18.45 -6.53
N ASP A 353 -10.66 -17.74 -5.89
CA ASP A 353 -10.95 -16.33 -6.17
C ASP A 353 -9.71 -15.45 -5.94
N LEU A 354 -9.02 -15.67 -4.82
CA LEU A 354 -7.79 -14.96 -4.48
C LEU A 354 -6.68 -15.21 -5.52
N ALA A 355 -6.48 -16.46 -5.91
CA ALA A 355 -5.45 -16.82 -6.89
C ALA A 355 -5.77 -16.29 -8.30
N GLU A 356 -7.03 -16.33 -8.71
CA GLU A 356 -7.46 -15.78 -10.00
C GLU A 356 -7.20 -14.27 -10.07
N ALA A 357 -7.62 -13.52 -9.04
CA ALA A 357 -7.43 -12.08 -8.98
C ALA A 357 -5.96 -11.67 -8.88
N ALA A 358 -5.16 -12.37 -8.07
CA ALA A 358 -3.72 -12.11 -7.95
C ALA A 358 -2.97 -12.32 -9.28
N LYS A 359 -3.26 -13.42 -9.99
CA LYS A 359 -2.67 -13.70 -11.31
C LYS A 359 -3.12 -12.68 -12.36
N TRP A 360 -4.40 -12.32 -12.35
CA TRP A 360 -4.93 -11.31 -13.26
C TRP A 360 -4.27 -9.95 -13.02
N SER A 361 -4.17 -9.49 -11.77
CA SER A 361 -3.54 -8.20 -11.45
C SER A 361 -2.08 -8.16 -11.90
N ARG A 362 -1.31 -9.22 -11.62
CA ARG A 362 0.09 -9.33 -12.05
C ARG A 362 0.25 -9.34 -13.57
N ALA A 363 -0.63 -10.04 -14.29
CA ALA A 363 -0.62 -10.07 -15.76
C ALA A 363 -1.03 -8.74 -16.41
N ASN A 364 -1.60 -7.82 -15.63
CA ASN A 364 -2.06 -6.51 -16.07
C ASN A 364 -1.28 -5.34 -15.45
N ALA A 365 -0.13 -5.61 -14.82
CA ALA A 365 0.66 -4.59 -14.15
C ALA A 365 1.04 -3.42 -15.08
N ASP A 366 1.34 -3.70 -16.34
CA ASP A 366 1.69 -2.71 -17.36
C ASP A 366 0.52 -1.78 -17.74
N VAL A 367 -0.71 -2.15 -17.41
CA VAL A 367 -1.91 -1.32 -17.57
C VAL A 367 -2.26 -0.65 -16.24
N LEU A 368 -2.28 -1.42 -15.14
CA LEU A 368 -2.67 -0.97 -13.80
C LEU A 368 -1.73 0.09 -13.21
N VAL A 369 -0.51 0.22 -13.74
CA VAL A 369 0.37 1.36 -13.44
C VAL A 369 -0.33 2.72 -13.70
N ASP A 370 -1.26 2.80 -14.65
CA ASP A 370 -2.02 4.01 -15.00
C ASP A 370 -3.26 4.27 -14.11
N THR A 371 -3.49 3.45 -13.09
CA THR A 371 -4.70 3.52 -12.26
C THR A 371 -4.96 4.90 -11.68
N HIS A 372 -6.22 5.35 -11.80
CA HIS A 372 -6.70 6.61 -11.27
C HIS A 372 -8.17 6.52 -10.89
N TRP A 373 -8.59 7.40 -9.97
CA TRP A 373 -9.95 7.45 -9.46
C TRP A 373 -10.95 7.90 -10.53
N VAL A 374 -12.13 7.29 -10.53
CA VAL A 374 -13.31 7.73 -11.28
C VAL A 374 -14.56 7.67 -10.41
N GLY A 375 -15.57 8.49 -10.71
CA GLY A 375 -16.81 8.54 -9.95
C GLY A 375 -16.73 9.32 -8.65
N GLY A 376 -17.62 8.98 -7.72
CA GLY A 376 -17.96 9.79 -6.56
C GLY A 376 -17.23 9.44 -5.26
N ASP A 377 -17.84 9.88 -4.17
CA ASP A 377 -17.40 9.69 -2.79
C ASP A 377 -18.05 8.43 -2.17
N PRO A 378 -17.26 7.39 -1.83
CA PRO A 378 -17.79 6.16 -1.23
C PRO A 378 -18.54 6.42 0.08
N ALA A 379 -18.15 7.45 0.85
CA ALA A 379 -18.78 7.79 2.12
C ALA A 379 -20.17 8.44 1.96
N LYS A 380 -20.59 8.72 0.72
CA LYS A 380 -21.91 9.28 0.38
C LYS A 380 -22.78 8.29 -0.40
N ASP A 381 -22.43 7.01 -0.37
CA ASP A 381 -23.08 5.96 -1.16
C ASP A 381 -23.01 6.20 -2.70
N GLU A 382 -22.06 7.02 -3.19
CA GLU A 382 -21.94 7.31 -4.62
C GLU A 382 -21.13 6.22 -5.36
N VAL A 383 -21.51 5.88 -6.61
CA VAL A 383 -20.72 4.94 -7.43
C VAL A 383 -19.35 5.52 -7.72
N TYR A 384 -18.32 4.71 -7.51
CA TYR A 384 -16.92 5.10 -7.69
C TYR A 384 -16.09 3.95 -8.27
N GLY A 385 -14.82 4.20 -8.56
CA GLY A 385 -13.88 3.13 -8.87
C GLY A 385 -12.57 3.61 -9.46
N TRP A 386 -11.96 2.74 -10.27
CA TRP A 386 -10.63 2.92 -10.84
C TRP A 386 -10.64 2.66 -12.34
N ALA A 387 -9.97 3.52 -13.09
CA ALA A 387 -9.74 3.35 -14.50
C ALA A 387 -8.23 3.29 -14.78
N SER A 388 -7.83 2.41 -15.70
CA SER A 388 -6.44 2.25 -16.15
C SER A 388 -6.42 2.07 -17.66
N TRP A 389 -5.42 2.66 -18.32
CA TRP A 389 -5.32 2.59 -19.78
C TRP A 389 -3.86 2.49 -20.26
N SER A 390 -3.66 1.63 -21.24
CA SER A 390 -2.48 1.54 -22.09
C SER A 390 -2.92 1.55 -23.57
N PRO A 391 -2.00 1.77 -24.54
CA PRO A 391 -2.34 1.74 -25.96
C PRO A 391 -3.00 0.44 -26.45
N HIS A 392 -2.79 -0.67 -25.73
CA HIS A 392 -3.28 -1.99 -26.11
C HIS A 392 -4.37 -2.53 -25.18
N LYS A 393 -4.65 -1.90 -24.01
CA LYS A 393 -5.64 -2.42 -23.07
C LYS A 393 -6.24 -1.32 -22.20
N ALA A 394 -7.51 -1.48 -21.82
CA ALA A 394 -8.20 -0.63 -20.86
C ALA A 394 -8.85 -1.48 -19.77
N ILE A 395 -8.83 -1.00 -18.53
CA ILE A 395 -9.41 -1.66 -17.37
C ILE A 395 -10.27 -0.65 -16.61
N LEU A 396 -11.50 -1.05 -16.27
CA LEU A 396 -12.42 -0.30 -15.44
C LEU A 396 -12.88 -1.20 -14.29
N VAL A 397 -12.75 -0.68 -13.07
CA VAL A 397 -13.35 -1.24 -11.85
C VAL A 397 -14.34 -0.21 -11.35
N LEU A 398 -15.59 -0.61 -11.11
CA LEU A 398 -16.61 0.21 -10.49
C LEU A 398 -17.20 -0.52 -9.29
N ARG A 399 -17.55 0.23 -8.25
CA ARG A 399 -18.27 -0.27 -7.10
C ARG A 399 -19.46 0.61 -6.79
N ASN A 400 -20.61 0.00 -6.53
CA ASN A 400 -21.74 0.64 -5.89
C ASN A 400 -21.69 0.38 -4.38
N PRO A 401 -21.31 1.34 -3.53
CA PRO A 401 -21.29 1.15 -2.07
C PRO A 401 -22.68 1.13 -1.43
N GLY A 402 -23.72 1.53 -2.15
CA GLY A 402 -25.08 1.66 -1.65
C GLY A 402 -25.86 0.35 -1.60
N ASP A 403 -26.92 0.34 -0.78
CA ASP A 403 -27.89 -0.74 -0.66
C ASP A 403 -29.03 -0.68 -1.69
N GLN A 404 -28.96 0.28 -2.63
CA GLN A 404 -29.92 0.47 -3.71
C GLN A 404 -29.20 0.40 -5.07
N PRO A 405 -29.89 -0.02 -6.14
CA PRO A 405 -29.36 0.08 -7.50
C PRO A 405 -28.97 1.53 -7.81
N ALA A 406 -27.80 1.70 -8.43
CA ALA A 406 -27.26 3.01 -8.78
C ALA A 406 -26.74 3.02 -10.23
N THR A 407 -26.49 4.21 -10.76
CA THR A 407 -25.93 4.36 -12.10
C THR A 407 -24.71 5.27 -12.11
N PHE A 408 -23.80 4.99 -13.03
CA PHE A 408 -22.64 5.82 -13.30
C PHE A 408 -22.57 6.10 -14.81
N THR A 409 -22.54 7.37 -15.19
CA THR A 409 -22.50 7.78 -16.60
C THR A 409 -21.18 8.45 -16.91
N ALA A 410 -20.46 7.95 -17.90
CA ALA A 410 -19.19 8.52 -18.32
C ALA A 410 -18.93 8.38 -19.83
N ASP A 411 -18.23 9.34 -20.41
CA ASP A 411 -17.63 9.19 -21.73
C ASP A 411 -16.29 8.44 -21.61
N VAL A 412 -16.04 7.48 -22.51
CA VAL A 412 -14.81 6.67 -22.47
C VAL A 412 -13.53 7.51 -22.63
N LYS A 413 -13.61 8.68 -23.28
CA LYS A 413 -12.49 9.62 -23.39
C LYS A 413 -12.10 10.19 -22.04
N GLU A 414 -13.09 10.55 -21.23
CA GLU A 414 -12.89 11.10 -19.89
C GLU A 414 -12.49 9.99 -18.92
N LEU A 415 -13.20 8.86 -18.99
CA LEU A 415 -12.99 7.68 -18.15
C LEU A 415 -11.54 7.18 -18.18
N PHE A 416 -10.93 7.09 -19.35
CA PHE A 416 -9.54 6.63 -19.52
C PHE A 416 -8.54 7.76 -19.75
N GLN A 417 -8.98 9.02 -19.66
CA GLN A 417 -8.18 10.21 -19.93
C GLN A 417 -7.39 10.08 -21.25
N LEU A 418 -8.09 9.70 -22.32
CA LEU A 418 -7.46 9.26 -23.56
C LEU A 418 -6.63 10.37 -24.23
N PRO A 419 -5.39 10.09 -24.67
CA PRO A 419 -4.62 11.02 -25.48
C PRO A 419 -5.25 11.21 -26.87
N PRO A 420 -4.91 12.29 -27.61
CA PRO A 420 -5.58 12.66 -28.87
C PRO A 420 -5.61 11.61 -29.99
N ARG A 421 -4.74 10.59 -29.95
CA ARG A 421 -4.63 9.52 -30.96
C ARG A 421 -4.99 8.13 -30.43
N ALA A 422 -5.56 8.04 -29.24
CA ALA A 422 -5.99 6.75 -28.69
C ALA A 422 -7.16 6.15 -29.48
N ARG A 423 -7.32 4.82 -29.35
CA ARG A 423 -8.52 4.13 -29.82
C ARG A 423 -9.77 4.75 -29.17
N THR A 424 -10.83 4.90 -29.95
CA THR A 424 -12.08 5.56 -29.51
C THR A 424 -13.23 4.60 -29.30
N ARG A 425 -13.03 3.29 -29.50
CA ARG A 425 -14.05 2.25 -29.35
C ARG A 425 -13.46 1.10 -28.53
N TYR A 426 -14.22 0.64 -27.55
CA TYR A 426 -13.81 -0.42 -26.64
C TYR A 426 -14.94 -1.45 -26.51
N LEU A 427 -14.57 -2.73 -26.49
CA LEU A 427 -15.46 -3.83 -26.22
C LEU A 427 -15.04 -4.45 -24.89
N MET A 428 -15.65 -3.99 -23.81
CA MET A 428 -15.28 -4.31 -22.44
C MET A 428 -15.95 -5.61 -21.97
N ARG A 429 -15.23 -6.48 -21.27
CA ARG A 429 -15.71 -7.78 -20.74
C ARG A 429 -15.22 -8.01 -19.32
N SER A 430 -15.98 -8.75 -18.52
CA SER A 430 -15.47 -9.20 -17.22
C SER A 430 -14.30 -10.17 -17.42
N PRO A 431 -13.19 -10.01 -16.66
CA PRO A 431 -12.07 -10.93 -16.73
C PRO A 431 -12.31 -12.24 -15.94
N TRP A 432 -13.34 -12.29 -15.11
CA TRP A 432 -13.57 -13.37 -14.17
C TRP A 432 -14.23 -14.58 -14.84
N LYS A 433 -13.76 -15.79 -14.49
CA LYS A 433 -14.33 -17.05 -14.99
C LYS A 433 -15.83 -17.17 -14.75
N SER A 434 -16.29 -16.72 -13.57
CA SER A 434 -17.72 -16.75 -13.21
C SER A 434 -18.58 -15.91 -14.14
N ASP A 435 -18.00 -14.92 -14.83
CA ASP A 435 -18.72 -13.87 -15.55
C ASP A 435 -18.53 -13.98 -17.07
N LEU A 436 -17.89 -15.03 -17.58
CA LEU A 436 -17.61 -15.20 -19.02
C LEU A 436 -18.86 -15.18 -19.90
N HIS A 437 -20.02 -15.51 -19.32
CA HIS A 437 -21.32 -15.48 -19.98
C HIS A 437 -21.93 -14.07 -20.08
N ARG A 438 -21.44 -13.10 -19.30
CA ARG A 438 -21.97 -11.72 -19.32
C ARG A 438 -21.68 -11.07 -20.68
N PRO A 439 -22.65 -10.35 -21.29
CA PRO A 439 -22.45 -9.71 -22.57
C PRO A 439 -21.39 -8.59 -22.47
N PRO A 440 -20.63 -8.34 -23.54
CA PRO A 440 -19.66 -7.26 -23.52
C PRO A 440 -20.34 -5.88 -23.54
N VAL A 441 -19.72 -4.90 -22.88
CA VAL A 441 -20.13 -3.50 -22.90
C VAL A 441 -19.40 -2.75 -24.01
N LYS A 442 -20.16 -2.11 -24.91
CA LYS A 442 -19.60 -1.32 -26.02
C LYS A 442 -19.49 0.14 -25.61
N LEU A 443 -18.27 0.65 -25.54
CA LEU A 443 -17.99 2.06 -25.24
C LEU A 443 -17.45 2.79 -26.47
N ARG A 444 -17.82 4.07 -26.64
CA ARG A 444 -17.35 4.91 -27.75
C ARG A 444 -17.13 6.35 -27.29
N ALA A 445 -16.00 6.94 -27.66
CA ALA A 445 -15.70 8.34 -27.35
C ALA A 445 -16.68 9.29 -28.04
N GLY A 446 -17.11 10.32 -27.30
CA GLY A 446 -18.17 11.25 -27.69
C GLY A 446 -19.59 10.68 -27.53
N ARG A 447 -19.74 9.54 -26.85
CA ARG A 447 -21.03 8.91 -26.53
C ARG A 447 -20.99 8.37 -25.10
N PRO A 448 -21.46 9.16 -24.11
CA PRO A 448 -21.55 8.71 -22.73
C PRO A 448 -22.30 7.37 -22.63
N HIS A 449 -21.80 6.48 -21.78
CA HIS A 449 -22.44 5.22 -21.45
C HIS A 449 -22.86 5.22 -19.99
N THR A 450 -24.06 4.71 -19.71
CA THR A 450 -24.60 4.56 -18.36
C THR A 450 -24.44 3.12 -17.91
N PHE A 451 -23.57 2.90 -16.94
CA PHE A 451 -23.42 1.65 -16.22
C PHE A 451 -24.50 1.59 -15.14
N ALA A 452 -25.29 0.51 -15.13
CA ALA A 452 -26.21 0.21 -14.02
C ALA A 452 -25.55 -0.83 -13.12
N LEU A 453 -25.52 -0.56 -11.81
CA LEU A 453 -24.94 -1.42 -10.80
C LEU A 453 -26.00 -1.84 -9.79
N GLN A 454 -26.00 -3.12 -9.43
CA GLN A 454 -26.81 -3.63 -8.32
C GLN A 454 -26.25 -3.12 -6.97
N PRO A 455 -27.04 -3.20 -5.88
CA PRO A 455 -26.52 -2.93 -4.53
C PRO A 455 -25.22 -3.69 -4.28
N PHE A 456 -24.21 -3.01 -3.74
CA PHE A 456 -22.90 -3.58 -3.40
C PHE A 456 -22.08 -4.16 -4.57
N GLU A 457 -22.55 -4.05 -5.82
CA GLU A 457 -21.89 -4.70 -6.97
C GLU A 457 -20.47 -4.14 -7.20
N VAL A 458 -19.52 -5.06 -7.33
CA VAL A 458 -18.18 -4.82 -7.86
C VAL A 458 -18.12 -5.26 -9.33
N LEU A 459 -18.08 -4.30 -10.23
CA LEU A 459 -17.98 -4.51 -11.67
C LEU A 459 -16.54 -4.32 -12.13
N VAL A 460 -15.90 -5.37 -12.63
CA VAL A 460 -14.57 -5.30 -13.27
C VAL A 460 -14.72 -5.60 -14.75
N LEU A 461 -14.15 -4.74 -15.58
CA LEU A 461 -14.20 -4.86 -17.02
C LEU A 461 -12.84 -4.57 -17.65
N GLU A 462 -12.45 -5.34 -18.66
CA GLU A 462 -11.28 -5.09 -19.49
C GLU A 462 -11.61 -5.10 -20.99
N ALA A 463 -10.90 -4.30 -21.78
CA ALA A 463 -10.88 -4.39 -23.24
C ALA A 463 -9.46 -4.62 -23.73
N LYS A 464 -9.27 -5.68 -24.53
CA LYS A 464 -8.02 -6.00 -25.23
C LYS A 464 -7.95 -5.31 -26.60
#